data_AF-A0A2N2MAX9-F1
#
_entry.id   AF-A0A2N2MAX9-F1
#
_cell.length_a   1.000
_cell.length_b   1.000
_cell.length_c   1.000
_cell.angle_alpha   90.00
_cell.angle_beta   90.00
_cell.angle_gamma   90.00
#
_symmetry.space_group_name_H-M   'P 1'
#
loop_
_entity.id
_entity.type
_entity.pdbx_description
1 polymer ?
#
loop_
_entity_poly.entity_id
_entity_poly.type
_entity_poly.pdbx_seq_one_letter_code
_entity_poly.pdbx_strand_id
1 'polypeptide(L)'
;LHLSLTLAGSRAQNVRSYNLAGWSLLPLGVRLLVQIVAMLVTKTVVSSPGLSGFLTGDIKGFAAFGAALLGLIDFYFIWQIILLLVGVRPLSGLKRSPAWMATAVSIVILMLLQAVPGFLSSALSGLTASTPFYF
;
A
#
# COMPACT_ATOMS: atom_id res chain seq x y z
N LEU A 1 8.84 2.92 9.06
CA LEU A 1 8.95 4.33 9.54
C LEU A 1 9.95 4.48 10.68
N HIS A 2 9.71 3.91 11.86
CA HIS A 2 10.60 4.09 13.02
C HIS A 2 12.07 3.73 12.71
N LEU A 3 12.32 2.51 12.20
CA LEU A 3 13.66 2.07 11.80
C LEU A 3 14.37 3.06 10.86
N SER A 4 13.67 3.54 9.83
CA SER A 4 14.25 4.48 8.86
C SER A 4 14.57 5.85 9.48
N LEU A 5 13.73 6.32 10.41
CA LEU A 5 14.00 7.55 11.16
C LEU A 5 15.20 7.39 12.09
N THR A 6 15.32 6.25 12.79
CA THR A 6 16.47 5.95 13.66
C THR A 6 17.77 5.89 12.86
N LEU A 7 17.75 5.25 11.69
CA LEU A 7 18.90 5.23 10.76
C LEU A 7 19.25 6.64 10.24
N ALA A 8 18.27 7.53 10.10
CA ALA A 8 18.49 8.93 9.74
C ALA A 8 18.90 9.83 10.94
N GLY A 9 19.09 9.25 12.13
CA GLY A 9 19.57 9.95 13.33
C GLY A 9 18.47 10.57 14.21
N SER A 10 17.20 10.23 13.98
CA SER A 10 16.08 10.67 14.83
C SER A 10 16.18 10.05 16.23
N ARG A 11 15.88 10.85 17.25
CA ARG A 11 15.74 10.41 18.65
C ARG A 11 14.27 10.33 19.10
N ALA A 12 13.35 10.32 18.14
CA ALA A 12 11.92 10.24 18.42
C ALA A 12 11.56 8.90 19.09
N GLN A 13 10.76 8.99 20.15
CA GLN A 13 10.24 7.80 20.83
C GLN A 13 9.41 6.93 19.88
N ASN A 14 9.65 5.61 19.94
CA ASN A 14 9.07 4.62 19.02
C ASN A 14 7.53 4.69 18.98
N VAL A 15 6.90 4.90 20.15
CA VAL A 15 5.45 5.06 20.30
C VAL A 15 4.90 6.17 19.41
N ARG A 16 5.58 7.32 19.33
CA ARG A 16 5.14 8.43 18.49
C ARG A 16 5.22 8.04 17.01
N SER A 17 6.31 7.41 16.59
CA SER A 17 6.47 6.94 15.20
C SER A 17 5.41 5.90 14.81
N TYR A 18 5.02 5.00 15.72
CA TYR A 18 3.96 4.03 15.49
C TYR A 18 2.59 4.67 15.43
N ASN A 19 2.28 5.61 16.32
CA ASN A 19 1.02 6.34 16.28
C ASN A 19 0.88 7.14 14.98
N LEU A 20 1.94 7.83 14.54
CA LEU A 20 1.93 8.54 13.26
C LEU A 20 1.68 7.58 12.09
N ALA A 21 2.37 6.43 12.07
CA ALA A 21 2.14 5.42 11.04
C ALA A 21 0.70 4.89 11.08
N GLY A 22 0.16 4.58 12.27
CA GLY A 22 -1.22 4.14 12.46
C GLY A 22 -2.24 5.16 11.96
N TRP A 23 -2.12 6.42 12.38
CA TRP A 23 -3.01 7.48 11.94
C TRP A 23 -2.90 7.79 10.45
N SER A 24 -1.72 7.60 9.85
CA SER A 24 -1.54 7.76 8.41
C SER A 24 -2.26 6.69 7.59
N LEU A 25 -2.67 5.57 8.19
CA LEU A 25 -3.43 4.51 7.51
C LEU A 25 -4.93 4.81 7.42
N LEU A 26 -5.44 5.85 8.09
CA LEU A 26 -6.85 6.23 8.02
C LEU A 26 -7.40 6.33 6.59
N PRO A 27 -6.70 6.95 5.62
CA PRO A 27 -7.19 7.04 4.23
C PRO A 27 -7.43 5.67 3.60
N LEU A 28 -6.67 4.64 3.97
CA LEU A 28 -6.89 3.27 3.48
C LEU A 28 -8.16 2.67 4.07
N GLY A 29 -8.47 2.95 5.34
CA GLY A 29 -9.75 2.56 5.94
C GLY A 29 -10.93 3.23 5.23
N VAL A 30 -10.82 4.53 4.92
CA VAL A 30 -11.84 5.27 4.15
C VAL A 30 -11.99 4.68 2.73
N ARG A 31 -10.88 4.34 2.07
CA ARG A 31 -10.89 3.67 0.76
C ARG A 31 -11.75 2.40 0.80
N LEU A 32 -11.54 1.54 1.80
CA LEU A 32 -12.29 0.29 1.95
C LEU A 32 -13.77 0.56 2.18
N LEU A 33 -14.12 1.54 3.01
CA LEU A 33 -15.53 1.92 3.23
C LEU A 33 -16.20 2.38 1.93
N VAL A 34 -15.53 3.24 1.15
CA VAL A 34 -16.05 3.72 -0.13
C VAL A 34 -16.21 2.59 -1.13
N GLN A 35 -15.24 1.66 -1.20
CA GLN A 35 -15.33 0.49 -2.07
C GLN A 35 -16.48 -0.44 -1.67
N ILE A 36 -16.66 -0.71 -0.38
CA ILE A 36 -17.77 -1.52 0.14
C ILE A 36 -19.11 -0.89 -0.25
N VAL A 37 -19.29 0.40 -0.01
CA VAL A 37 -20.52 1.12 -0.37
C VAL A 37 -20.75 1.08 -1.89
N ALA A 38 -19.71 1.31 -2.70
CA ALA A 38 -19.81 1.24 -4.15
C ALA A 38 -20.26 -0.15 -4.61
N MET A 39 -19.61 -1.22 -4.14
CA MET A 39 -19.98 -2.60 -4.51
C MET A 39 -21.40 -2.97 -4.07
N LEU A 40 -21.87 -2.49 -2.91
CA LEU A 40 -23.24 -2.76 -2.45
C LEU A 40 -24.29 -2.05 -3.31
N VAL A 41 -24.00 -0.83 -3.76
CA VAL A 41 -24.91 -0.05 -4.60
C VAL A 41 -24.93 -0.57 -6.03
N THR A 42 -23.76 -0.83 -6.63
CA THR A 42 -23.65 -1.28 -8.02
C THR A 42 -23.88 -2.77 -8.19
N LYS A 43 -23.75 -3.55 -7.10
CA LYS A 43 -23.71 -5.02 -7.11
C LYS A 43 -22.63 -5.59 -8.03
N THR A 44 -21.56 -4.83 -8.24
CA THR A 44 -20.42 -5.22 -9.06
C THR A 44 -19.13 -5.16 -8.24
N VAL A 45 -18.25 -6.13 -8.44
CA VAL A 45 -16.94 -6.18 -7.77
C VAL A 45 -16.01 -5.14 -8.41
N VAL A 46 -15.28 -4.41 -7.57
CA VAL A 46 -14.20 -3.53 -8.04
C VAL A 46 -12.95 -4.38 -8.29
N SER A 47 -12.72 -4.76 -9.54
CA SER A 47 -11.66 -5.70 -9.92
C SER A 47 -10.29 -5.06 -10.19
N SER A 48 -10.24 -3.74 -10.47
CA SER A 48 -9.01 -3.03 -10.83
C SER A 48 -8.84 -1.73 -10.02
N PRO A 49 -8.47 -1.80 -8.74
CA PRO A 49 -8.31 -0.63 -7.90
C PRO A 49 -7.09 0.21 -8.32
N GLY A 50 -7.13 1.53 -8.05
CA GLY A 50 -6.02 2.45 -8.27
C GLY A 50 -5.58 2.57 -9.72
N LEU A 51 -4.27 2.72 -9.95
CA LEU A 51 -3.72 2.84 -11.30
C LEU A 51 -3.65 1.51 -12.06
N SER A 52 -3.94 0.36 -11.42
CA SER A 52 -3.91 -0.94 -12.10
C SER A 52 -4.95 -1.05 -13.22
N GLY A 53 -6.04 -0.27 -13.17
CA GLY A 53 -7.07 -0.21 -14.22
C GLY A 53 -6.59 0.37 -15.57
N PHE A 54 -5.41 1.00 -15.60
CA PHE A 54 -4.80 1.46 -16.85
C PHE A 54 -4.01 0.37 -17.57
N LEU A 55 -3.79 -0.78 -16.93
CA LEU A 55 -3.12 -1.91 -17.56
C LEU A 55 -4.12 -2.70 -18.39
N THR A 56 -3.78 -2.91 -19.66
CA THR A 56 -4.60 -3.68 -20.61
C THR A 56 -3.91 -5.01 -20.94
N GLY A 57 -4.70 -6.07 -21.08
CA GLY A 57 -4.21 -7.39 -21.49
C GLY A 57 -4.02 -8.37 -20.34
N ASP A 58 -3.51 -9.56 -20.68
CA ASP A 58 -3.31 -10.66 -19.74
C ASP A 58 -1.99 -10.49 -18.98
N ILE A 59 -2.09 -10.07 -17.72
CA ILE A 59 -0.93 -9.74 -16.88
C ILE A 59 -0.43 -11.00 -16.18
N LYS A 60 0.76 -11.48 -16.58
CA LYS A 60 1.35 -12.71 -16.06
C LYS A 60 2.76 -12.51 -15.51
N GLY A 61 3.17 -13.44 -14.66
CA GLY A 61 4.52 -13.45 -14.08
C GLY A 61 4.83 -12.16 -13.32
N PHE A 62 6.07 -11.67 -13.41
CA PHE A 62 6.51 -10.49 -12.67
C PHE A 62 5.72 -9.20 -13.00
N ALA A 63 5.08 -9.13 -14.17
CA ALA A 63 4.20 -8.01 -14.51
C ALA A 63 2.99 -7.90 -13.55
N ALA A 64 2.54 -9.02 -12.96
CA ALA A 64 1.48 -9.03 -11.97
C ALA A 64 1.90 -8.33 -10.66
N PHE A 65 3.20 -8.36 -10.31
CA PHE A 65 3.73 -7.60 -9.18
C PHE A 65 3.69 -6.09 -9.48
N GLY A 66 4.05 -5.69 -10.70
CA GLY A 66 3.92 -4.30 -11.16
C GLY A 66 2.46 -3.81 -11.14
N ALA A 67 1.53 -4.67 -11.59
CA ALA A 67 0.09 -4.38 -11.50
C ALA A 67 -0.39 -4.24 -10.06
N ALA A 68 0.05 -5.12 -9.15
CA ALA A 68 -0.25 -5.02 -7.73
C ALA A 68 0.30 -3.72 -7.12
N LEU A 69 1.52 -3.30 -7.47
CA LEU A 69 2.10 -2.02 -7.04
C LEU A 69 1.28 -0.82 -7.54
N LEU A 70 0.91 -0.81 -8.82
CA LEU A 70 0.08 0.24 -9.41
C LEU A 70 -1.31 0.29 -8.78
N GLY A 71 -1.84 -0.86 -8.36
CA GLY A 71 -3.11 -0.94 -7.65
C GLY A 71 -3.12 -0.29 -6.27
N LEU A 72 -1.94 -0.10 -5.66
CA LEU A 72 -1.80 0.61 -4.38
C LEU A 72 -1.89 2.14 -4.57
N ILE A 73 -1.50 2.65 -5.75
CA ILE A 73 -1.43 4.08 -6.05
C ILE A 73 -2.82 4.59 -6.42
N ASP A 74 -3.35 5.48 -5.59
CA ASP A 74 -4.58 6.22 -5.85
C ASP A 74 -4.63 7.51 -5.00
N PHE A 75 -5.78 8.18 -4.98
CA PHE A 75 -6.00 9.38 -4.19
C PHE A 75 -5.80 9.19 -2.67
N TYR A 76 -6.23 8.06 -2.11
CA TYR A 76 -6.08 7.77 -0.68
C TYR A 76 -4.62 7.50 -0.30
N PHE A 77 -3.85 6.92 -1.23
CA PHE A 77 -2.41 6.75 -1.02
C PHE A 77 -1.68 8.10 -0.99
N ILE A 78 -2.03 9.02 -1.89
CA ILE A 78 -1.52 10.39 -1.86
C ILE A 78 -1.88 11.07 -0.53
N TRP A 79 -3.12 10.91 -0.07
CA TRP A 79 -3.55 11.42 1.23
C TRP A 79 -2.71 10.85 2.39
N GLN A 80 -2.45 9.54 2.40
CA GLN A 80 -1.57 8.90 3.39
C GLN A 80 -0.14 9.50 3.37
N ILE A 81 0.43 9.71 2.19
CA ILE A 81 1.76 10.33 2.04
C ILE A 81 1.77 11.72 2.67
N ILE A 82 0.75 12.54 2.39
CA ILE A 82 0.64 13.89 2.94
C ILE A 82 0.62 13.85 4.47
N LEU A 83 -0.20 12.97 5.08
CA LEU A 83 -0.25 12.81 6.54
C LEU A 83 1.11 12.43 7.13
N LEU A 84 1.84 11.51 6.48
CA LEU A 84 3.19 11.13 6.92
C LEU A 84 4.18 12.30 6.81
N LEU A 85 4.22 13.00 5.69
CA LEU A 85 5.17 14.08 5.45
C LEU A 85 4.95 15.28 6.38
N VAL A 86 3.68 15.57 6.70
CA VAL A 86 3.31 16.61 7.67
C VAL A 86 3.67 16.18 9.09
N GLY A 87 3.31 14.95 9.48
CA GLY A 87 3.51 14.49 10.85
C GLY A 87 4.96 14.15 11.21
N VAL A 88 5.78 13.73 10.25
CA VAL A 88 7.15 13.26 10.54
C VAL A 88 8.08 14.39 10.96
N ARG A 89 7.87 15.62 10.46
CA ARG A 89 8.76 16.76 10.72
C ARG A 89 8.77 17.17 12.20
N PRO A 90 7.63 17.52 12.84
CA PRO A 90 7.63 17.88 14.26
C PRO A 90 8.01 16.70 15.17
N LEU A 91 7.82 15.47 14.69
CA LEU A 91 8.04 14.27 15.48
C LEU A 91 9.50 13.80 15.51
N SER A 92 10.19 13.86 14.38
CA SER A 92 11.54 13.28 14.22
C SER A 92 12.67 14.13 14.80
N GLY A 93 12.46 15.44 14.96
CA GLY A 93 13.52 16.38 15.33
C GLY A 93 14.61 16.55 14.26
N LEU A 94 14.41 15.96 13.08
CA LEU A 94 15.33 16.04 11.94
C LEU A 94 15.06 17.28 11.10
N LYS A 95 16.09 17.71 10.33
CA LYS A 95 15.91 18.67 9.24
C LYS A 95 14.94 18.09 8.19
N ARG A 96 14.30 18.96 7.42
CA ARG A 96 13.23 18.60 6.46
C ARG A 96 13.65 17.50 5.48
N SER A 97 14.84 17.62 4.86
CA SER A 97 15.30 16.68 3.84
C SER A 97 15.50 15.25 4.40
N PRO A 98 16.30 15.02 5.47
CA PRO A 98 16.46 13.69 6.05
C PRO A 98 15.15 13.04 6.53
N ALA A 99 14.25 13.83 7.13
CA ALA A 99 12.95 13.33 7.60
C ALA A 99 12.08 12.81 6.45
N TRP A 100 12.05 13.55 5.34
CA TRP A 100 11.29 13.18 4.16
C TRP A 100 11.91 12.01 3.41
N MET A 101 13.24 11.94 3.30
CA MET A 101 13.93 10.77 2.73
C MET A 101 13.63 9.49 3.51
N ALA A 102 13.75 9.53 4.85
CA ALA A 102 13.44 8.38 5.69
C ALA A 102 11.98 7.92 5.56
N THR A 103 11.07 8.89 5.40
CA THR A 103 9.65 8.62 5.15
C THR A 103 9.44 7.98 3.78
N ALA A 104 10.07 8.51 2.73
CA ALA A 104 10.00 7.96 1.38
C ALA A 104 10.51 6.51 1.31
N VAL A 105 11.67 6.23 1.92
CA VAL A 105 12.21 4.86 2.03
C VAL A 105 11.22 3.93 2.72
N SER A 106 10.60 4.40 3.81
CA SER A 106 9.59 3.62 4.53
C SER A 106 8.35 3.32 3.68
N ILE A 107 7.89 4.29 2.88
CA ILE A 107 6.75 4.13 1.97
C ILE A 107 7.07 3.10 0.89
N VAL A 108 8.25 3.19 0.27
CA VAL A 108 8.68 2.23 -0.77
C VAL A 108 8.70 0.81 -0.22
N ILE A 109 9.31 0.60 0.95
CA ILE A 109 9.34 -0.73 1.59
C ILE A 109 7.93 -1.23 1.86
N LEU A 110 7.04 -0.37 2.38
CA LEU A 110 5.64 -0.73 2.65
C LEU A 110 4.90 -1.11 1.37
N MET A 111 5.08 -0.37 0.27
CA MET A 111 4.46 -0.71 -1.03
C MET A 111 4.94 -2.06 -1.55
N LEU A 112 6.25 -2.30 -1.49
CA LEU A 112 6.83 -3.59 -1.92
C LEU A 112 6.24 -4.75 -1.12
N LEU A 113 6.11 -4.60 0.20
CA LEU A 113 5.49 -5.61 1.07
C LEU A 113 4.00 -5.81 0.77
N GLN A 114 3.25 -4.72 0.55
CA GLN A 114 1.81 -4.80 0.26
C GLN A 114 1.49 -5.38 -1.12
N ALA A 115 2.41 -5.30 -2.07
CA ALA A 115 2.25 -5.92 -3.38
C ALA A 115 2.42 -7.45 -3.35
N VAL A 116 3.08 -8.00 -2.32
CA VAL A 116 3.36 -9.45 -2.22
C VAL A 116 2.08 -10.29 -2.19
N PRO A 117 1.07 -10.02 -1.33
CA PRO A 117 -0.17 -10.79 -1.33
C PRO A 117 -0.91 -10.74 -2.67
N GLY A 118 -0.94 -9.57 -3.33
CA GLY A 118 -1.57 -9.41 -4.64
C GLY A 118 -0.87 -10.26 -5.71
N PHE A 119 0.46 -10.17 -5.76
CA PHE A 119 1.27 -11.00 -6.65
C PHE A 119 1.11 -12.51 -6.39
N LEU A 120 1.12 -12.92 -5.12
CA LEU A 120 0.93 -14.31 -4.73
C LEU A 120 -0.46 -14.82 -5.13
N SER A 121 -1.51 -14.01 -4.93
CA SER A 121 -2.87 -14.37 -5.34
C SER A 121 -2.97 -14.61 -6.85
N SER A 122 -2.30 -13.78 -7.66
CA SER A 122 -2.22 -13.94 -9.11
C SER A 122 -1.48 -15.22 -9.48
N ALA A 123 -0.32 -15.48 -8.87
CA ALA A 123 0.47 -16.70 -9.12
C ALA A 123 -0.31 -17.98 -8.77
N LEU A 124 -1.05 -17.98 -7.67
CA LEU A 124 -1.86 -19.12 -7.24
C LEU A 124 -3.10 -19.33 -8.12
N SER A 125 -3.70 -18.27 -8.66
CA SER A 125 -4.88 -18.36 -9.52
C SER A 125 -4.61 -19.08 -10.85
N GLY A 126 -3.34 -19.08 -11.30
CA GLY A 126 -2.89 -19.83 -12.47
C GLY A 126 -2.65 -21.32 -12.22
N LEU A 127 -2.73 -21.79 -10.96
CA LEU A 127 -2.60 -23.20 -10.62
C LEU A 127 -3.97 -23.86 -10.78
N THR A 128 -4.22 -24.46 -11.94
CA THR A 128 -5.37 -25.34 -12.11
C THR A 128 -5.15 -26.58 -11.23
N ALA A 129 -5.85 -26.67 -10.10
CA ALA A 129 -5.97 -27.93 -9.39
C ALA A 129 -6.72 -28.87 -10.34
N SER A 130 -6.01 -29.84 -10.92
CA SER A 130 -6.63 -30.93 -11.68
C SER A 130 -7.47 -31.74 -10.71
N THR A 131 -8.72 -31.35 -10.52
CA THR A 131 -9.72 -32.15 -9.82
C THR A 131 -9.89 -33.44 -10.60
N PRO A 132 -9.60 -34.62 -10.02
CA PRO A 132 -10.00 -35.86 -10.64
C PRO A 132 -11.52 -35.81 -10.76
N PHE A 133 -12.04 -35.81 -11.98
CA PHE A 133 -13.46 -36.03 -12.20
C PHE A 133 -13.75 -37.47 -11.76
N TYR A 134 -14.41 -37.63 -10.61
CA TYR A 134 -15.01 -38.90 -10.25
C TYR A 134 -16.28 -39.04 -11.09
N PHE A 135 -16.22 -39.91 -12.10
CA PHE A 135 -17.42 -40.54 -12.66
C PHE A 135 -17.98 -41.51 -11.62
#